data_AF-A0A087MCU6-F1
#
_entry.id   AF-A0A087MCU6-F1
#
_cell.length_a   1.000
_cell.length_b   1.000
_cell.length_c   1.000
_cell.angle_alpha   90.00
_cell.angle_beta   90.00
_cell.angle_gamma   90.00
#
_symmetry.space_group_name_H-M   'P 1'
#
loop_
_entity.id
_entity.type
_entity.pdbx_description
1 polymer ?
#
loop_
_entity_poly.entity_id
_entity_poly.type
_entity_poly.pdbx_seq_one_letter_code
_entity_poly.pdbx_strand_id
1 'polypeptide(L)'
;MKIQKFFGIAVALTLSLNCFGARKSEVEVPRTVQKDIYKYYIIEESKKATLFNVTLKRLSYDTILYIKVEVNCPSRVIRELGNSIKSAKAISTDTPKPWVKPVIGSIQSDIITYVCR
;
A
#
# COMPACT_ATOMS: atom_id res chain seq x y z
N MET A 1 28.44 -50.72 -40.69
CA MET A 1 27.84 -50.83 -39.34
C MET A 1 27.39 -49.46 -38.88
N LYS A 2 26.08 -49.28 -38.67
CA LYS A 2 25.44 -48.06 -38.16
C LYS A 2 25.56 -48.04 -36.63
N ILE A 3 26.14 -46.99 -36.06
CA ILE A 3 26.11 -46.72 -34.61
C ILE A 3 25.48 -45.32 -34.43
N GLN A 4 24.18 -45.36 -34.13
CA GLN A 4 23.43 -44.56 -33.14
C GLN A 4 24.03 -43.18 -32.81
N LYS A 5 23.51 -42.04 -33.31
CA LYS A 5 22.33 -41.28 -32.84
C LYS A 5 22.05 -41.38 -31.33
N PHE A 6 21.79 -40.21 -30.72
CA PHE A 6 21.40 -39.94 -29.32
C PHE A 6 22.51 -39.47 -28.38
N PHE A 7 23.11 -38.32 -28.69
CA PHE A 7 23.64 -37.44 -27.65
C PHE A 7 23.08 -36.04 -27.87
N GLY A 8 22.43 -35.47 -26.85
CA GLY A 8 22.12 -34.04 -26.81
C GLY A 8 20.65 -33.64 -26.76
N ILE A 9 19.75 -34.43 -26.17
CA ILE A 9 18.45 -33.90 -25.68
C ILE A 9 18.56 -33.76 -24.16
N ALA A 10 19.26 -32.73 -23.67
CA ALA A 10 19.33 -32.48 -22.23
C ALA A 10 19.72 -31.04 -21.86
N VAL A 11 19.39 -30.01 -22.66
CA VAL A 11 19.59 -28.60 -22.25
C VAL A 11 18.45 -27.72 -22.75
N ALA A 12 17.22 -28.06 -22.40
CA ALA A 12 16.06 -27.19 -22.57
C ALA A 12 15.19 -27.15 -21.30
N LEU A 13 15.85 -27.26 -20.13
CA LEU A 13 15.25 -26.93 -18.83
C LEU A 13 15.68 -25.50 -18.44
N THR A 14 15.52 -24.56 -19.37
CA THR A 14 15.76 -23.14 -19.12
C THR A 14 14.63 -22.61 -18.22
N LEU A 15 14.96 -22.47 -16.94
CA LEU A 15 14.49 -21.44 -16.01
C LEU A 15 13.11 -20.85 -16.31
N SER A 16 12.04 -21.58 -16.01
CA SER A 16 10.82 -20.93 -15.54
C SER A 16 11.05 -20.46 -14.10
N LEU A 17 11.84 -19.40 -13.96
CA LEU A 17 11.94 -18.62 -12.73
C LEU A 17 10.52 -18.23 -12.35
N ASN A 18 10.05 -18.84 -11.28
CA ASN A 18 8.81 -18.47 -10.61
C ASN A 18 8.92 -16.98 -10.22
N CYS A 19 8.34 -16.09 -11.03
CA CYS A 19 7.99 -14.74 -10.63
C CYS A 19 6.83 -14.81 -9.62
N PHE A 20 7.07 -15.41 -8.45
CA PHE A 20 6.28 -15.07 -7.27
C PHE A 20 6.67 -13.66 -6.90
N GLY A 21 5.97 -12.68 -7.47
CA GLY A 21 6.08 -11.30 -7.05
C GLY A 21 5.90 -11.25 -5.53
N ALA A 22 6.92 -10.81 -4.81
CA ALA A 22 6.83 -10.61 -3.38
C ALA A 22 5.59 -9.73 -3.11
N ARG A 23 4.57 -10.30 -2.46
CA ARG A 23 3.44 -9.50 -1.99
C ARG A 23 4.05 -8.45 -1.07
N LYS A 24 3.91 -7.17 -1.43
CA LYS A 24 4.23 -6.08 -0.51
C LYS A 24 3.45 -6.36 0.78
N SER A 25 4.18 -6.54 1.87
CA SER A 25 3.61 -6.82 3.17
C SER A 25 2.75 -5.62 3.58
N GLU A 26 1.47 -5.87 3.85
CA GLU A 26 0.59 -4.86 4.43
C GLU A 26 1.06 -4.60 5.86
N VAL A 27 1.25 -3.33 6.23
CA VAL A 27 1.67 -2.97 7.60
C VAL A 27 0.51 -2.33 8.34
N GLU A 28 0.10 -2.92 9.45
CA GLU A 28 -0.94 -2.34 10.32
C GLU A 28 -0.43 -1.04 10.95
N VAL A 29 -1.25 0.02 10.86
CA VAL A 29 -0.99 1.27 11.55
C VAL A 29 -1.32 1.08 13.04
N PRO A 30 -0.35 1.21 13.96
CA PRO A 30 -0.63 1.14 15.38
C PRO A 30 -1.59 2.26 15.78
N ARG A 31 -2.71 1.90 16.42
CA ARG A 31 -3.77 2.86 16.76
C ARG A 31 -3.64 3.28 18.21
N THR A 32 -3.78 4.58 18.46
CA THR A 32 -3.84 5.15 19.81
C THR A 32 -5.27 5.43 20.25
N VAL A 33 -6.22 5.58 19.32
CA VAL A 33 -7.65 5.74 19.63
C VAL A 33 -8.36 4.41 19.83
N GLN A 34 -9.00 4.27 21.00
CA GLN A 34 -9.79 3.08 21.36
C GLN A 34 -11.19 3.07 20.73
N LYS A 35 -11.69 4.21 20.22
CA LYS A 35 -13.06 4.36 19.70
C LYS A 35 -13.23 4.07 18.21
N ASP A 36 -12.16 4.15 17.41
CA ASP A 36 -12.22 3.68 16.02
C ASP A 36 -12.13 2.14 16.07
N ILE A 37 -13.15 1.45 15.59
CA ILE A 37 -13.19 -0.02 15.58
C ILE A 37 -12.52 -0.62 14.33
N TYR A 38 -12.14 0.22 13.36
CA TYR A 38 -11.60 -0.23 12.08
C TYR A 38 -10.07 -0.35 12.09
N LYS A 39 -9.56 -1.38 11.43
CA LYS A 39 -8.11 -1.55 11.27
C LYS A 39 -7.65 -0.88 9.98
N TYR A 40 -6.45 -0.29 10.03
CA TYR A 40 -5.86 0.40 8.88
C TYR A 40 -4.51 -0.21 8.58
N TYR A 41 -4.29 -0.49 7.30
CA TYR A 41 -3.05 -1.05 6.81
C TYR A 41 -2.48 -0.13 5.74
N ILE A 42 -1.18 0.14 5.81
CA ILE A 42 -0.43 0.75 4.71
C ILE A 42 -0.06 -0.36 3.75
N ILE A 43 -0.52 -0.24 2.51
CA ILE A 43 -0.28 -1.25 1.46
C ILE A 43 0.70 -0.73 0.40
N GLU A 44 0.79 0.58 0.23
CA GLU A 44 1.79 1.23 -0.60
C GLU A 44 2.22 2.56 0.03
N GLU A 45 3.50 2.86 -0.07
CA GLU A 45 4.08 4.13 0.35
C GLU A 45 5.11 4.55 -0.70
N SER A 46 5.12 5.84 -1.04
CA SER A 46 6.14 6.45 -1.88
C SER A 46 6.39 7.88 -1.44
N LYS A 47 7.63 8.36 -1.58
CA LYS A 47 8.04 9.69 -1.17
C LYS A 47 8.40 10.54 -2.38
N LYS A 48 7.90 11.78 -2.41
CA LYS A 48 8.29 12.83 -3.36
C LYS A 48 8.64 14.10 -2.59
N ALA A 49 9.93 14.37 -2.47
CA ALA A 49 10.46 15.46 -1.64
C ALA A 49 9.95 15.38 -0.19
N THR A 50 9.10 16.31 0.23
CA THR A 50 8.52 16.38 1.59
C THR A 50 7.14 15.72 1.71
N LEU A 51 6.57 15.28 0.58
CA LEU A 51 5.24 14.66 0.51
C LEU A 51 5.35 13.14 0.39
N PHE A 52 4.66 12.44 1.27
CA PHE A 52 4.48 10.99 1.21
C PHE A 52 3.12 10.68 0.61
N ASN A 53 3.10 9.90 -0.47
CA ASN A 53 1.90 9.33 -1.04
C ASN A 53 1.70 7.94 -0.45
N VAL A 54 0.58 7.75 0.26
CA VAL A 54 0.29 6.53 1.01
C VAL A 54 -1.04 5.97 0.55
N THR A 55 -1.05 4.69 0.20
CA THR A 55 -2.27 3.93 -0.04
C THR A 55 -2.59 3.13 1.22
N LEU A 56 -3.79 3.35 1.75
CA LEU A 56 -4.33 2.69 2.92
C LEU A 56 -5.41 1.69 2.51
N LYS A 57 -5.52 0.62 3.30
CA LYS A 57 -6.62 -0.32 3.32
C LYS A 57 -7.27 -0.26 4.70
N ARG A 58 -8.52 0.19 4.77
CA ARG A 58 -9.33 0.16 5.99
C ARG A 58 -10.21 -1.08 5.97
N LEU A 59 -10.01 -1.96 6.96
CA LEU A 59 -10.88 -3.09 7.21
C LEU A 59 -12.03 -2.68 8.13
N SER A 60 -13.25 -2.70 7.56
CA SER A 60 -14.51 -2.58 8.29
C SER A 60 -15.11 -3.99 8.47
N TYR A 61 -16.27 -4.10 9.10
CA TYR A 61 -16.91 -5.41 9.35
C TYR A 61 -17.29 -6.14 8.05
N ASP A 62 -17.89 -5.43 7.10
CA ASP A 62 -18.43 -5.98 5.84
C ASP A 62 -17.72 -5.44 4.59
N THR A 63 -16.87 -4.43 4.75
CA THR A 63 -16.35 -3.63 3.64
C THR A 63 -14.87 -3.31 3.82
N ILE A 64 -14.13 -3.38 2.71
CA ILE A 64 -12.77 -2.86 2.61
C ILE A 64 -12.83 -1.51 1.88
N LEU A 65 -12.29 -0.47 2.51
CA LEU A 65 -12.14 0.83 1.88
C LEU A 65 -10.67 1.08 1.57
N TYR A 66 -10.34 1.29 0.29
CA TYR A 66 -9.02 1.74 -0.12
C TYR A 66 -8.99 3.26 -0.18
N ILE A 67 -7.95 3.88 0.38
CA ILE A 67 -7.84 5.34 0.51
C ILE A 67 -6.45 5.74 0.06
N LYS A 68 -6.34 6.77 -0.79
CA LYS A 68 -5.05 7.43 -1.06
C LYS A 68 -4.98 8.71 -0.27
N VAL A 69 -3.87 8.90 0.43
CA VAL A 69 -3.60 10.12 1.18
C VAL A 69 -2.22 10.66 0.83
N GLU A 70 -2.07 11.97 0.95
CA GLU A 70 -0.78 12.62 0.98
C GLU A 70 -0.50 13.13 2.39
N VAL A 71 0.73 12.90 2.86
CA VAL A 71 1.22 13.34 4.16
C VAL A 71 2.40 14.28 3.94
N ASN A 72 2.32 15.47 4.52
CA ASN A 72 3.45 16.38 4.62
C ASN A 72 4.03 16.25 6.04
N CYS A 73 5.18 15.59 6.14
CA CYS A 73 5.80 15.31 7.44
C CYS A 73 6.33 16.55 8.16
N PRO A 74 7.02 17.51 7.50
CA PRO A 74 7.43 18.76 8.15
C PRO A 74 6.27 19.53 8.79
N SER A 75 5.14 19.63 8.09
CA SER A 75 3.97 20.38 8.57
C SER A 75 3.00 19.53 9.39
N ARG A 76 3.23 18.21 9.48
CA ARG A 76 2.34 17.23 10.14
C ARG A 76 0.87 17.37 9.72
N VAL A 77 0.65 17.53 8.42
CA VAL A 77 -0.69 17.63 7.80
C VAL A 77 -0.91 16.49 6.81
N ILE A 78 -2.17 16.15 6.59
CA ILE A 78 -2.61 15.10 5.69
C ILE A 78 -3.76 15.59 4.83
N ARG A 79 -3.87 15.09 3.59
CA ARG A 79 -5.07 15.21 2.77
C ARG A 79 -5.44 13.88 2.16
N GLU A 80 -6.74 13.63 2.05
CA GLU A 80 -7.24 12.50 1.27
C GLU A 80 -7.30 12.89 -0.20
N LEU A 81 -6.68 12.11 -1.07
CA LEU A 81 -6.76 12.30 -2.52
C LEU A 81 -8.02 11.67 -3.11
N GLY A 82 -8.46 10.56 -2.52
CA GLY A 82 -9.67 9.85 -2.92
C GLY A 82 -9.76 8.49 -2.25
N ASN A 83 -10.88 7.81 -2.47
CA ASN A 83 -11.14 6.48 -1.92
C ASN A 83 -11.97 5.62 -2.88
N SER A 84 -11.95 4.30 -2.67
CA SER A 84 -12.73 3.34 -3.44
C SER A 84 -12.94 2.05 -2.65
N ILE A 85 -14.14 1.47 -2.73
CA ILE A 85 -14.41 0.12 -2.20
C ILE A 85 -14.03 -1.00 -3.20
N LYS A 86 -13.73 -0.65 -4.46
CA LYS A 86 -13.44 -1.63 -5.52
C LYS A 86 -12.01 -2.13 -5.44
N SER A 87 -11.03 -1.22 -5.46
CA SER A 87 -9.61 -1.53 -5.32
C SER A 87 -8.77 -0.25 -5.15
N ALA A 88 -7.52 -0.39 -4.71
CA ALA A 88 -6.54 0.70 -4.67
C ALA A 88 -6.29 1.34 -6.06
N LYS A 89 -6.39 0.54 -7.13
CA LYS A 89 -6.21 1.01 -8.52
C LYS A 89 -7.41 1.80 -9.04
N ALA A 90 -8.59 1.59 -8.45
CA ALA A 90 -9.83 2.25 -8.83
C ALA A 90 -10.07 3.58 -8.10
N ILE A 91 -9.07 4.10 -7.37
CA ILE A 91 -9.15 5.39 -6.70
C ILE A 91 -8.92 6.51 -7.71
N SER A 92 -9.93 7.35 -7.94
CA SER A 92 -9.74 8.65 -8.61
C SER A 92 -9.10 9.64 -7.61
N THR A 93 -8.17 10.45 -8.12
CA THR A 93 -7.46 11.48 -7.33
C THR A 93 -7.73 12.89 -7.87
N ASP A 94 -8.78 13.05 -8.67
CA ASP A 94 -9.04 14.29 -9.43
C ASP A 94 -9.55 15.43 -8.52
N THR A 95 -10.11 15.08 -7.37
CA THR A 95 -10.72 16.02 -6.43
C THR A 95 -10.18 15.81 -5.01
N PRO A 96 -8.90 16.15 -4.75
CA PRO A 96 -8.32 15.98 -3.43
C PRO A 96 -9.02 16.86 -2.39
N LYS A 97 -9.21 16.31 -1.19
CA LYS A 97 -9.73 17.07 -0.04
C LYS A 97 -8.71 18.12 0.41
N PRO A 98 -9.15 19.19 1.11
CA PRO A 98 -8.24 20.14 1.73
C PRO A 98 -7.25 19.48 2.69
N TRP A 99 -6.08 20.10 2.85
CA TRP A 99 -5.13 19.72 3.90
C TRP A 99 -5.72 19.94 5.27
N VAL A 100 -5.55 18.97 6.16
CA VAL A 100 -6.00 19.04 7.55
C VAL A 100 -4.85 18.74 8.51
N LYS A 101 -4.85 19.47 9.63
CA LYS A 101 -4.03 19.12 10.79
C LYS A 101 -4.86 18.16 11.65
N PRO A 102 -4.41 16.91 11.89
CA PRO A 102 -5.23 15.95 12.59
C PRO A 102 -5.36 16.30 14.07
N VAL A 103 -6.49 15.92 14.65
CA VAL A 103 -6.69 15.95 16.11
C VAL A 103 -5.81 14.87 16.73
N ILE A 104 -5.14 15.18 17.84
CA ILE A 104 -4.31 14.22 18.57
C ILE A 104 -5.15 12.98 18.94
N GLY A 105 -4.56 11.82 18.71
CA GLY A 105 -5.21 10.52 18.91
C GLY A 105 -6.12 10.10 17.76
N SER A 106 -6.43 10.94 16.76
CA SER A 106 -7.21 10.47 15.62
C SER A 106 -6.43 9.47 14.77
N ILE A 107 -7.12 8.63 14.00
CA ILE A 107 -6.46 7.72 13.06
C ILE A 107 -5.54 8.47 12.08
N GLN A 108 -5.92 9.67 11.65
CA GLN A 108 -5.05 10.51 10.83
C GLN A 108 -3.76 10.88 11.56
N SER A 109 -3.81 11.20 12.86
CA SER A 109 -2.61 11.44 13.66
C SER A 109 -1.73 10.19 13.77
N ASP A 110 -2.34 9.01 13.91
CA ASP A 110 -1.62 7.74 13.97
C ASP A 110 -0.93 7.42 12.63
N ILE A 111 -1.63 7.64 11.51
CA ILE A 111 -1.08 7.51 10.15
C ILE A 111 0.12 8.44 9.97
N ILE A 112 -0.01 9.74 10.30
CA ILE A 112 1.10 10.68 10.18
C ILE A 112 2.26 10.26 11.11
N THR A 113 1.97 9.78 12.31
CA THR A 113 3.00 9.30 13.25
C THR A 113 3.77 8.11 12.71
N TYR A 114 3.08 7.15 12.13
CA TYR A 114 3.71 6.00 11.49
C TYR A 114 4.53 6.39 10.25
N VAL A 115 3.97 7.22 9.37
CA VAL A 115 4.59 7.57 8.07
C VAL A 115 5.80 8.48 8.26
N CYS A 116 5.75 9.38 9.22
CA CYS A 116 6.78 10.41 9.43
C CYS A 116 7.83 10.03 10.49
N ARG A 117 8.03 8.74 10.71
CA ARG A 117 9.08 8.20 11.58
C ARG A 117 10.47 8.30 10.96
#